data_AF-A0A4Y9XRJ2-F1
#
_entry.id   AF-A0A4Y9XRJ2-F1
#
_cell.length_a   1.000
_cell.length_b   1.000
_cell.length_c   1.000
_cell.angle_alpha   90.00
_cell.angle_beta   90.00
_cell.angle_gamma   90.00
#
_symmetry.space_group_name_H-M   'P 1'
#
loop_
_entity.id
_entity.type
_entity.pdbx_description
1 polymer ?
#
loop_
_entity_poly.entity_id
_entity_poly.type
_entity_poly.pdbx_seq_one_letter_code
_entity_poly.pdbx_strand_id
1 'polypeptide(L)'
;MSEDRLTVLIASYNTNLQAERGLPQDLVDWLSPTLDTSSLRIEEVEHPSRAPDIVAVGFQELLPLHYGFAGLSKSVIENRNALILSQIEAHAPNKEKYALIATVVNVGVALLVYGARRRRRTARVRRADAVDR
;
A
#
# COMPACT_ATOMS: atom_id res chain seq x y z
N MET A 1 17.18 17.39 -14.42
CA MET A 1 16.63 17.00 -13.10
C MET A 1 15.44 16.13 -13.39
N SER A 2 15.51 14.81 -13.20
CA SER A 2 14.32 13.97 -13.30
C SER A 2 13.37 14.42 -12.19
N GLU A 3 12.16 14.83 -12.56
CA GLU A 3 11.10 15.03 -11.57
C GLU A 3 10.92 13.71 -10.84
N ASP A 4 10.94 13.74 -9.50
CA ASP A 4 10.80 12.56 -8.67
C ASP A 4 9.36 12.05 -8.82
N ARG A 5 9.10 11.21 -9.83
CA ARG A 5 7.76 10.73 -10.17
C ARG A 5 7.19 9.90 -9.02
N LEU A 6 5.95 10.22 -8.67
CA LEU A 6 5.19 9.50 -7.64
C LEU A 6 4.70 8.17 -8.24
N THR A 7 4.99 7.06 -7.57
CA THR A 7 4.51 5.73 -7.99
C THR A 7 3.31 5.28 -7.15
N VAL A 8 2.28 4.76 -7.82
CA VAL A 8 1.03 4.31 -7.18
C VAL A 8 0.75 2.86 -7.58
N LEU A 9 0.61 1.99 -6.58
CA LEU A 9 0.13 0.63 -6.76
C LEU A 9 -1.37 0.57 -6.44
N ILE A 10 -2.14 -0.02 -7.35
CA ILE A 10 -3.58 -0.23 -7.16
C ILE A 10 -3.86 -1.72 -7.25
N ALA A 11 -4.51 -2.26 -6.22
CA ALA A 11 -4.94 -3.64 -6.16
C ALA A 11 -6.45 -3.70 -5.85
N SER A 12 -7.16 -4.66 -6.43
CA SER A 12 -8.59 -4.89 -6.20
C SER A 12 -8.86 -6.36 -5.97
N TYR A 13 -9.60 -6.68 -4.91
CA TYR A 13 -9.90 -8.06 -4.52
C TYR A 13 -11.38 -8.24 -4.17
N ASN A 14 -12.02 -9.20 -4.82
CA ASN A 14 -13.37 -9.63 -4.45
C ASN A 14 -13.25 -10.74 -3.38
N THR A 15 -13.86 -10.53 -2.21
CA THR A 15 -13.75 -11.48 -1.09
C THR A 15 -14.85 -12.55 -1.06
N ASN A 16 -15.75 -12.56 -2.05
CA ASN A 16 -16.81 -13.57 -2.20
C ASN A 16 -17.66 -13.75 -0.92
N LEU A 17 -17.98 -12.63 -0.26
CA LEU A 17 -18.77 -12.54 0.98
C LEU A 17 -18.20 -13.33 2.17
N GLN A 18 -16.90 -13.65 2.14
CA GLN A 18 -16.27 -14.46 3.18
C GLN A 18 -15.90 -13.67 4.43
N ALA A 19 -15.83 -12.33 4.38
CA ALA A 19 -15.41 -11.52 5.52
C ALA A 19 -14.09 -12.03 6.12
N GLU A 20 -14.03 -12.22 7.45
CA GLU A 20 -12.88 -12.82 8.15
C GLU A 20 -12.80 -14.36 7.99
N ARG A 21 -13.81 -15.01 7.39
CA ARG A 21 -13.81 -16.47 7.15
C ARG A 21 -12.93 -16.87 5.96
N GLY A 22 -12.61 -15.93 5.08
CA GLY A 22 -11.61 -16.15 4.03
C GLY A 22 -10.24 -16.34 4.66
N LEU A 23 -9.45 -17.29 4.16
CA LEU A 23 -8.16 -17.59 4.78
C LEU A 23 -7.25 -16.37 4.64
N PRO A 24 -6.59 -15.91 5.72
CA PRO A 24 -5.58 -14.86 5.63
C PRO A 24 -4.52 -15.15 4.56
N GLN A 25 -4.21 -16.42 4.35
CA GLN A 25 -3.31 -16.91 3.32
C GLN A 25 -3.78 -16.55 1.90
N ASP A 26 -5.08 -16.59 1.61
CA ASP A 26 -5.60 -16.23 0.28
C ASP A 26 -5.27 -14.77 -0.09
N LEU A 27 -5.36 -13.86 0.90
CA LEU A 27 -5.02 -12.45 0.69
C LEU A 27 -3.52 -12.26 0.46
N VAL A 28 -2.69 -13.00 1.20
CA VAL A 28 -1.23 -12.95 1.07
C VAL A 28 -0.80 -13.50 -0.29
N ASP A 29 -1.27 -14.69 -0.64
CA ASP A 29 -0.97 -15.37 -1.90
C ASP A 29 -1.41 -14.54 -3.11
N TRP A 30 -2.48 -13.76 -2.97
CA TRP A 30 -2.93 -12.80 -3.99
C TRP A 30 -2.08 -11.52 -4.04
N LEU A 31 -1.75 -10.92 -2.89
CA LEU A 31 -1.13 -9.59 -2.84
C LEU A 31 0.39 -9.64 -3.09
N SER A 32 1.10 -10.61 -2.53
CA SER A 32 2.56 -10.68 -2.56
C SER A 32 3.16 -10.68 -3.97
N PRO A 33 2.65 -11.47 -4.94
CA PRO A 33 3.17 -11.42 -6.32
C PRO A 33 3.04 -10.05 -6.98
N THR A 34 2.00 -9.30 -6.61
CA THR A 34 1.77 -7.94 -7.10
C THR A 34 2.78 -6.97 -6.51
N LEU A 35 3.11 -7.12 -5.22
CA LEU A 35 4.13 -6.31 -4.55
C LEU A 35 5.53 -6.58 -5.15
N ASP A 36 5.89 -7.85 -5.33
CA ASP A 36 7.18 -8.24 -5.91
C ASP A 36 7.33 -7.75 -7.35
N THR A 37 6.33 -7.99 -8.21
CA THR A 37 6.38 -7.58 -9.63
C THR A 37 6.37 -6.07 -9.78
N SER A 38 5.67 -5.35 -8.90
CA SER A 38 5.64 -3.89 -8.93
C SER A 38 7.02 -3.30 -8.65
N SER A 39 7.78 -3.91 -7.73
CA SER A 39 9.15 -3.48 -7.44
C SER A 39 10.03 -3.62 -8.69
N LEU A 40 9.97 -4.78 -9.37
CA LEU A 40 10.74 -5.08 -10.58
C LEU A 40 10.43 -4.15 -11.76
N ARG A 41 9.16 -3.83 -12.00
CA ARG A 41 8.76 -2.90 -13.08
C ARG A 41 9.19 -1.46 -12.80
N ILE A 42 9.28 -1.05 -11.53
CA ILE A 42 9.84 0.26 -11.17
C ILE A 42 11.36 0.26 -11.44
N GLU A 43 12.04 -0.86 -11.23
CA GLU A 43 13.48 -1.01 -11.56
C GLU A 43 13.76 -0.86 -13.06
N GLU A 44 12.89 -1.40 -13.92
CA GLU A 44 13.04 -1.31 -15.38
C GLU A 44 12.88 0.11 -15.93
N VAL A 45 12.15 0.99 -15.23
CA VAL A 45 11.72 2.28 -15.78
C VAL A 45 12.65 3.45 -15.39
N GLU A 46 13.07 3.58 -14.13
CA GLU A 46 13.83 4.78 -13.71
C GLU A 46 14.83 4.58 -12.56
N HIS A 47 14.62 3.64 -11.62
CA HIS A 47 15.46 3.50 -10.42
C HIS A 47 15.50 2.06 -9.88
N PRO A 48 16.69 1.44 -9.69
CA PRO A 48 16.77 0.13 -9.06
C PRO A 48 16.28 0.20 -7.61
N SER A 49 15.34 -0.66 -7.25
CA SER A 49 14.79 -0.87 -5.90
C SER A 49 14.09 0.32 -5.24
N ARG A 50 12.99 0.80 -5.84
CA ARG A 50 12.09 1.77 -5.19
C ARG A 50 10.71 1.16 -4.93
N ALA A 51 10.27 1.17 -3.67
CA ALA A 51 8.90 0.81 -3.30
C ALA A 51 7.86 1.83 -3.82
N PRO A 52 6.60 1.43 -4.03
CA PRO A 52 5.52 2.35 -4.38
C PRO A 52 5.33 3.47 -3.34
N ASP A 53 5.16 4.72 -3.76
CA ASP A 53 4.91 5.81 -2.81
C ASP A 53 3.51 5.72 -2.18
N ILE A 54 2.53 5.24 -2.95
CA ILE A 54 1.15 5.00 -2.52
C ILE A 54 0.77 3.57 -2.88
N VAL A 55 0.07 2.90 -1.95
CA VAL A 55 -0.58 1.60 -2.19
C VAL A 55 -2.06 1.74 -1.88
N ALA A 56 -2.93 1.42 -2.84
CA ALA A 56 -4.38 1.46 -2.70
C ALA A 56 -4.94 0.05 -2.88
N VAL A 57 -5.66 -0.46 -1.89
CA VAL A 57 -6.27 -1.81 -1.91
C VAL A 57 -7.77 -1.68 -1.77
N GLY A 58 -8.49 -2.03 -2.84
CA GLY A 58 -9.94 -2.07 -2.89
C GLY A 58 -10.49 -3.48 -2.63
N PHE A 59 -11.57 -3.58 -1.87
CA PHE A 59 -12.31 -4.80 -1.62
C PHE A 59 -13.74 -4.70 -2.14
N GLN A 60 -14.22 -5.77 -2.74
CA GLN A 60 -15.64 -5.98 -3.06
C GLN A 60 -16.17 -7.20 -2.32
N GLU A 61 -17.49 -7.22 -2.09
CA GLU A 61 -18.17 -8.32 -1.42
C GLU A 61 -17.50 -8.68 -0.08
N LEU A 62 -17.08 -7.69 0.70
CA LEU A 62 -16.34 -7.88 1.95
C LEU A 62 -17.16 -8.68 2.97
N LEU A 63 -18.46 -8.38 3.06
CA LEU A 63 -19.39 -8.95 4.01
C LEU A 63 -20.77 -9.05 3.35
N PRO A 64 -21.62 -10.01 3.76
CA PRO A 64 -23.04 -9.97 3.49
C PRO A 64 -23.64 -8.60 3.81
N LEU A 65 -24.50 -8.08 2.92
CA LEU A 65 -25.06 -6.72 3.01
C LEU A 65 -25.70 -6.42 4.38
N HIS A 66 -26.43 -7.38 4.94
CA HIS A 66 -27.09 -7.21 6.24
C HIS A 66 -26.10 -6.99 7.39
N TYR A 67 -24.90 -7.60 7.34
CA TYR A 67 -23.83 -7.31 8.30
C TYR A 67 -23.15 -5.96 8.03
N GLY A 68 -23.04 -5.57 6.75
CA GLY A 68 -22.59 -4.22 6.38
C GLY A 68 -23.50 -3.13 6.94
N PHE A 69 -24.82 -3.28 6.81
CA PHE A 69 -25.81 -2.34 7.37
C PHE A 69 -25.87 -2.36 8.90
N ALA A 70 -25.55 -3.48 9.54
CA ALA A 70 -25.44 -3.58 10.99
C ALA A 70 -24.15 -2.94 11.56
N GLY A 71 -23.27 -2.37 10.72
CA GLY A 71 -22.04 -1.71 11.16
C GLY A 71 -20.92 -2.68 11.56
N LEU A 72 -21.03 -3.97 11.20
CA LEU A 72 -20.07 -5.01 11.59
C LEU A 72 -18.81 -5.05 10.72
N SER A 73 -18.64 -4.09 9.80
CA SER A 73 -17.47 -4.02 8.91
C SER A 73 -16.18 -3.58 9.60
N LYS A 74 -16.26 -2.95 10.78
CA LYS A 74 -15.09 -2.36 11.44
C LYS A 74 -13.99 -3.37 11.79
N SER A 75 -14.34 -4.48 12.45
CA SER A 75 -13.37 -5.54 12.83
C SER A 75 -12.68 -6.12 11.60
N VAL A 76 -13.47 -6.40 10.55
CA VAL A 76 -12.95 -6.96 9.30
C VAL A 76 -11.95 -6.02 8.66
N ILE A 77 -12.24 -4.73 8.64
CA ILE A 77 -11.35 -3.70 8.09
C ILE A 77 -10.08 -3.54 8.92
N GLU A 78 -10.16 -3.58 10.25
CA GLU A 78 -9.00 -3.53 11.13
C GLU A 78 -8.07 -4.74 10.91
N ASN A 79 -8.65 -5.94 10.77
CA ASN A 79 -7.91 -7.15 10.45
C ASN A 79 -7.21 -7.05 9.08
N ARG A 80 -7.96 -6.66 8.03
CA ARG A 80 -7.40 -6.48 6.68
C ARG A 80 -6.30 -5.42 6.66
N ASN A 81 -6.49 -4.32 7.39
CA ASN A 81 -5.49 -3.28 7.51
C ASN A 81 -4.17 -3.81 8.07
N ALA A 82 -4.22 -4.52 9.21
CA ALA A 82 -3.03 -5.10 9.83
C ALA A 82 -2.30 -6.06 8.88
N LEU A 83 -3.06 -6.93 8.19
CA LEU A 83 -2.49 -7.91 7.26
C LEU A 83 -1.85 -7.24 6.05
N ILE A 84 -2.56 -6.35 5.36
CA ILE A 84 -2.04 -5.62 4.18
C ILE A 84 -0.78 -4.84 4.55
N LEU A 85 -0.81 -4.09 5.65
CA LEU A 85 0.33 -3.30 6.10
C LEU A 85 1.54 -4.19 6.36
N SER A 86 1.34 -5.35 7.01
CA SER A 86 2.42 -6.32 7.24
C SER A 86 3.05 -6.83 5.95
N GLN A 87 2.24 -7.08 4.92
CA GLN A 87 2.72 -7.59 3.63
C GLN A 87 3.43 -6.51 2.82
N ILE A 88 2.88 -5.29 2.78
CA ILE A 88 3.53 -4.16 2.10
C ILE A 88 4.93 -3.93 2.68
N GLU A 89 5.07 -3.88 4.01
CA GLU A 89 6.37 -3.65 4.65
C GLU A 89 7.33 -4.84 4.51
N ALA A 90 6.81 -6.08 4.45
CA ALA A 90 7.62 -7.28 4.26
C ALA A 90 8.24 -7.37 2.86
N HIS A 91 7.53 -6.88 1.83
CA HIS A 91 7.97 -6.92 0.43
C HIS A 91 8.54 -5.57 -0.05
N ALA A 92 8.69 -4.60 0.85
CA ALA A 92 9.32 -3.32 0.52
C ALA A 92 10.85 -3.52 0.36
N PRO A 93 11.46 -3.18 -0.80
CA PRO A 93 12.86 -3.51 -1.09
C PRO A 93 13.85 -2.94 -0.08
N ASN A 94 13.57 -1.77 0.48
CA ASN A 94 14.43 -1.10 1.48
C ASN A 94 13.80 -1.10 2.87
N LYS A 95 12.83 -2.01 3.12
CA LYS A 95 12.08 -2.10 4.39
C LYS A 95 11.40 -0.77 4.74
N GLU A 96 10.89 -0.08 3.72
CA GLU A 96 10.12 1.15 3.87
C GLU A 96 8.94 0.94 4.82
N LYS A 97 8.69 1.95 5.65
CA LYS A 97 7.52 1.95 6.55
C LYS A 97 6.34 2.60 5.87
N TYR A 98 5.15 2.08 6.11
CA TYR A 98 3.91 2.62 5.55
C TYR A 98 2.96 3.05 6.67
N ALA A 99 2.04 3.94 6.33
CA ALA A 99 0.95 4.31 7.21
C ALA A 99 -0.35 4.32 6.42
N LEU A 100 -1.44 3.89 7.07
CA LEU A 100 -2.79 4.07 6.54
C LEU A 100 -3.10 5.58 6.52
N ILE A 101 -3.35 6.12 5.33
CA ILE A 101 -3.69 7.53 5.10
C ILE A 101 -5.20 7.73 5.15
N ALA A 102 -5.95 6.83 4.52
CA ALA A 102 -7.39 6.94 4.41
C ALA A 102 -8.04 5.57 4.28
N THR A 103 -9.26 5.48 4.81
CA THR A 103 -10.16 4.33 4.62
C THR A 103 -11.55 4.84 4.31
N VAL A 104 -12.19 4.27 3.30
CA VAL A 104 -13.63 4.43 3.08
C VAL A 104 -14.28 3.06 3.01
N VAL A 105 -15.44 2.94 3.66
CA VAL A 105 -16.25 1.72 3.68
C VAL A 105 -17.67 2.09 3.30
N ASN A 106 -18.16 1.47 2.25
CA ASN A 106 -19.55 1.58 1.82
C ASN A 106 -20.15 0.18 1.74
N VAL A 107 -20.82 -0.23 2.82
CA VAL A 107 -21.42 -1.56 2.99
C VAL A 107 -20.39 -2.68 2.77
N GLY A 108 -20.49 -3.43 1.66
CA GLY A 108 -19.59 -4.54 1.31
C GLY A 108 -18.39 -4.12 0.48
N VAL A 109 -18.19 -2.83 0.23
CA VAL A 109 -17.07 -2.28 -0.54
C VAL A 109 -16.18 -1.46 0.38
N ALA A 110 -14.87 -1.65 0.27
CA ALA A 110 -13.91 -0.87 1.04
C ALA A 110 -12.69 -0.47 0.21
N LEU A 111 -12.07 0.64 0.56
CA LEU A 111 -10.80 1.09 -0.02
C LEU A 111 -9.89 1.56 1.11
N LEU A 112 -8.70 0.97 1.18
CA LEU A 112 -7.64 1.33 2.12
C LEU A 112 -6.48 1.91 1.33
N VAL A 113 -6.02 3.10 1.72
CA VAL A 113 -4.93 3.82 1.07
C VAL A 113 -3.77 3.99 2.03
N TYR A 114 -2.59 3.54 1.62
CA TYR A 114 -1.34 3.59 2.37
C TYR A 114 -0.35 4.51 1.67
N GLY A 115 0.49 5.19 2.44
CA GLY A 115 1.62 5.93 1.89
C GLY A 115 2.93 5.60 2.57
N ALA A 116 4.00 5.65 1.79
CA ALA A 116 5.36 5.44 2.26
C ALA A 116 5.79 6.57 3.20
N ARG A 117 6.25 6.22 4.39
CA ARG A 117 6.73 7.15 5.41
C ARG A 117 8.19 7.51 5.13
N ARG A 118 8.41 8.45 4.22
CA ARG A 118 9.76 8.97 3.98
C ARG A 118 10.20 9.91 5.10
N ARG A 119 11.39 9.69 5.66
CA ARG A 119 12.11 10.76 6.38
C ARG A 119 12.43 11.84 5.35
N ARG A 120 12.12 13.11 5.65
CA ARG A 120 12.62 14.25 4.85
C ARG A 120 14.13 14.07 4.67
N ARG A 121 14.57 13.86 3.42
CA ARG A 121 15.99 14.05 3.10
C ARG A 121 16.24 15.55 3.26
N THR A 122 16.95 15.94 4.30
CA THR A 122 17.49 17.30 4.41
C THR A 122 18.27 17.56 3.14
N ALA A 123 17.80 18.49 2.32
CA ALA A 123 18.54 18.91 1.13
C ALA A 123 19.91 19.39 1.60
N ARG A 124 20.95 18.62 1.30
CA ARG A 124 22.33 19.01 1.61
C ARG A 124 22.63 20.18 0.70
N VAL A 125 22.49 21.41 1.22
CA VAL A 125 22.92 22.63 0.54
C VAL A 125 24.42 22.46 0.31
N ARG A 126 24.81 22.15 -0.93
CA ARG A 126 26.20 22.21 -1.34
C ARG A 126 26.57 23.69 -1.29
N ARG A 127 27.25 24.11 -0.22
CA ARG A 127 28.04 25.34 -0.28
C ARG A 127 29.07 25.13 -1.38
N ALA A 128 28.93 25.84 -2.48
CA ALA A 128 30.02 26.05 -3.40
C ALA A 128 30.99 26.96 -2.67
N ASP A 129 32.16 26.43 -2.30
CA ASP A 129 33.29 27.25 -1.93
C ASP A 129 33.69 28.05 -3.16
N ALA A 130 33.34 29.34 -3.16
CA ALA A 130 33.89 30.30 -4.09
C ALA A 130 35.33 30.57 -3.64
N VAL A 131 36.25 29.79 -4.19
CA VAL A 131 37.65 30.17 -4.31
C VAL A 131 37.80 30.70 -5.73
N ASP A 132 37.88 32.01 -5.88
CA ASP A 132 38.63 32.60 -6.99
C ASP A 132 39.19 33.97 -6.57
N ARG A 133 40.51 33.97 -6.39
CA ARG A 133 41.54 35.00 -6.62
C ARG A 133 41.35 36.41 -6.06
#